data_AF-A0A9P6S4W8-F1
#
_entry.id   AF-A0A9P6S4W8-F1
#
_cell.length_a   1.000
_cell.length_b   1.000
_cell.length_c   1.000
_cell.angle_alpha   90.00
_cell.angle_beta   90.00
_cell.angle_gamma   90.00
#
_symmetry.space_group_name_H-M   'P 1'
#
loop_
_entity.id
_entity.type
_entity.pdbx_description
1 polymer ?
#
loop_
_entity_poly.entity_id
_entity_poly.type
_entity_poly.pdbx_seq_one_letter_code
_entity_poly.pdbx_strand_id
1 'polypeptide(L)'
;MSGPGKNNNNKNNKDVARPAGNNKLTANRFEQELANAPADVQDKLRALLQQMALGAGAPAGGAAAVATGKEPKSMEEHKFWKTQPVVKHDEVVEEDGPIEDDVPLGQVRATPYPLPKEFEWSLVDVENDKEIKELYELLTLNYVEDDDAMFRFDYSAEFLKWALLPPGWKKAWHIGVRVASNKKLVAFISGIPQDVRVHTTVKRMVEINFLCVHKKLRSKRLAPVLIKEVTRRTHLEGIFQAVYTAGVVLPKPMATCRYFHRSLNPKKLVETGFSHLARNMTMARLIKLNKMDDQPSTPGLRPMEEKDVAAVATLMNKYSAHQDVAPYFQEADVRHWLISRPGVVWGYVIENPESKEITDFFSFYSLPSTVINNPKHSTLNAAYSFYYAVQTPDEALSKIDDAAEREKARAEGIKGRLTMLMQDALILARQNDFDVFNALNLMDNALFTEELRFGPGDGYLHFYLYNWRCREISSEKVGLVML
;
A
#
# COMPACT_ATOMS: atom_id res chain seq x y z
N MET A 1 -19.25 -60.58 -31.77
CA MET A 1 -18.57 -59.95 -32.91
C MET A 1 -19.25 -58.64 -33.23
N SER A 2 -18.45 -57.60 -33.46
CA SER A 2 -18.77 -56.32 -34.15
C SER A 2 -19.95 -55.49 -33.66
N GLY A 3 -19.65 -54.32 -33.08
CA GLY A 3 -20.60 -53.39 -32.47
C GLY A 3 -21.13 -52.30 -33.42
N PRO A 4 -21.75 -51.24 -32.87
CA PRO A 4 -22.06 -50.03 -33.63
C PRO A 4 -21.50 -48.73 -33.01
N GLY A 5 -20.91 -47.91 -33.89
CA GLY A 5 -21.31 -46.51 -34.13
C GLY A 5 -21.18 -45.41 -33.05
N LYS A 6 -20.14 -44.56 -33.25
CA LYS A 6 -20.11 -43.07 -33.23
C LYS A 6 -20.33 -42.30 -31.91
N ASN A 7 -19.29 -41.57 -31.47
CA ASN A 7 -19.17 -40.13 -31.76
C ASN A 7 -17.79 -39.56 -31.35
N ASN A 8 -17.15 -38.88 -32.30
CA ASN A 8 -15.91 -38.11 -32.15
C ASN A 8 -16.30 -36.66 -31.82
N ASN A 9 -15.79 -36.11 -30.72
CA ASN A 9 -15.44 -34.70 -30.59
C ASN A 9 -14.57 -34.51 -29.33
N ASN A 10 -13.25 -34.51 -29.52
CA ASN A 10 -12.32 -34.05 -28.52
C ASN A 10 -11.22 -33.25 -29.21
N LYS A 11 -11.38 -31.91 -29.23
CA LYS A 11 -10.33 -30.97 -29.59
C LYS A 11 -10.50 -29.68 -28.78
N ASN A 12 -9.37 -29.29 -28.21
CA ASN A 12 -8.98 -27.96 -27.72
C ASN A 12 -9.38 -27.57 -26.30
N ASN A 13 -8.51 -27.92 -25.35
CA ASN A 13 -8.04 -26.93 -24.39
C ASN A 13 -6.51 -27.02 -24.35
N LYS A 14 -5.84 -26.07 -25.02
CA LYS A 14 -4.39 -25.94 -24.97
C LYS A 14 -4.03 -25.12 -23.75
N ASP A 15 -3.17 -25.69 -22.93
CA ASP A 15 -2.41 -25.02 -21.88
C ASP A 15 -1.76 -23.73 -22.42
N VAL A 16 -2.16 -22.58 -21.86
CA VAL A 16 -1.44 -21.33 -22.05
C VAL A 16 -0.29 -21.34 -21.04
N ALA A 17 0.83 -21.93 -21.44
CA ALA A 17 2.10 -21.80 -20.75
C ALA A 17 2.50 -20.32 -20.72
N ARG A 18 2.68 -19.76 -19.51
CA ARG A 18 3.28 -18.43 -19.31
C ARG A 18 4.73 -18.47 -19.83
N PRO A 19 5.19 -17.53 -20.67
CA PRO A 19 6.58 -17.51 -21.08
C PRO A 19 7.45 -17.12 -19.87
N ALA A 20 8.34 -18.02 -19.47
CA ALA A 20 9.40 -17.77 -18.51
C ALA A 20 10.44 -16.82 -19.15
N GLY A 21 10.15 -15.52 -19.09
CA GLY A 21 11.09 -14.46 -19.44
C GLY A 21 12.13 -14.29 -18.33
N ASN A 22 13.28 -14.93 -18.50
CA ASN A 22 14.42 -14.85 -17.59
C ASN A 22 15.13 -13.49 -17.75
N ASN A 23 14.53 -12.40 -17.27
CA ASN A 23 15.17 -11.08 -17.21
C ASN A 23 15.79 -10.88 -15.82
N LYS A 24 17.03 -11.37 -15.65
CA LYS A 24 17.89 -10.90 -14.56
C LYS A 24 18.24 -9.42 -14.81
N LEU A 25 17.43 -8.51 -14.28
CA LEU A 25 17.77 -7.10 -14.12
C LEU A 25 18.83 -7.00 -13.01
N THR A 26 20.11 -7.10 -13.37
CA THR A 26 21.22 -6.85 -12.43
C THR A 26 21.51 -5.36 -12.33
N ALA A 27 21.91 -4.90 -11.14
CA ALA A 27 22.29 -3.51 -10.86
C ALA A 27 23.38 -2.95 -11.82
N ASN A 28 24.11 -3.83 -12.52
CA ASN A 28 25.20 -3.50 -13.44
C ASN A 28 24.77 -2.74 -14.72
N ARG A 29 23.49 -2.81 -15.12
CA ARG A 29 23.03 -2.11 -16.34
C ARG A 29 23.01 -0.58 -16.17
N PHE A 30 22.73 -0.11 -14.95
CA PHE A 30 22.82 1.32 -14.62
C PHE A 30 24.26 1.85 -14.71
N GLU A 31 25.24 1.03 -14.31
CA GLU A 31 26.65 1.39 -14.38
C GLU A 31 27.11 1.48 -15.83
N GLN A 32 26.73 0.54 -16.68
CA GLN A 32 27.06 0.57 -18.11
C GLN A 32 26.42 1.77 -18.81
N GLU A 33 25.15 2.10 -18.54
CA GLU A 33 24.49 3.24 -19.19
C GLU A 33 24.97 4.60 -18.68
N LEU A 34 25.33 4.72 -17.41
CA LEU A 34 25.93 5.96 -16.86
C LEU A 34 27.41 6.10 -17.27
N ALA A 35 28.14 4.99 -17.38
CA ALA A 35 29.52 4.95 -17.87
C ALA A 35 29.64 5.21 -19.37
N ASN A 36 28.57 4.93 -20.13
CA ASN A 36 28.49 5.24 -21.56
C ASN A 36 28.03 6.68 -21.85
N ALA A 37 27.70 7.47 -20.82
CA ALA A 37 27.50 8.91 -20.98
C ALA A 37 28.85 9.58 -21.29
N PRO A 38 28.89 10.60 -22.16
CA PRO A 38 30.11 11.36 -22.45
C PRO A 38 30.86 11.77 -21.18
N ALA A 39 32.19 11.67 -21.17
CA ALA A 39 33.01 11.87 -19.97
C ALA A 39 32.76 13.24 -19.30
N ASP A 40 32.46 14.27 -20.10
CA ASP A 40 32.13 15.61 -19.61
C ASP A 40 30.80 15.65 -18.83
N VAL A 41 29.84 14.79 -19.14
CA VAL A 41 28.57 14.63 -18.41
C VAL A 41 28.80 13.94 -17.07
N GLN A 42 29.67 12.93 -17.03
CA GLN A 42 30.04 12.24 -15.79
C GLN A 42 30.78 13.17 -14.83
N ASP A 43 31.71 13.97 -15.35
CA ASP A 43 32.51 14.88 -14.54
C ASP A 43 31.70 16.09 -14.06
N LYS A 44 30.81 16.65 -14.91
CA LYS A 44 29.85 17.69 -14.48
C LYS A 44 28.87 17.18 -13.42
N LEU A 45 28.37 15.95 -13.59
CA LEU A 45 27.47 15.33 -12.61
C LEU A 45 28.20 15.05 -11.28
N ARG A 46 29.45 14.57 -11.32
CA ARG A 46 30.28 14.37 -10.11
C ARG A 46 30.60 15.69 -9.41
N ALA A 47 30.99 16.72 -10.15
CA ALA A 47 31.28 18.05 -9.60
C ALA A 47 30.02 18.70 -8.99
N LEU A 48 28.86 18.56 -9.64
CA LEU A 48 27.57 19.00 -9.11
C LEU A 48 27.19 18.22 -7.85
N LEU A 49 27.36 16.90 -7.84
CA LEU A 49 27.12 16.06 -6.66
C LEU A 49 28.03 16.44 -5.48
N GLN A 50 29.27 16.86 -5.73
CA GLN A 50 30.20 17.38 -4.73
C GLN A 50 29.79 18.77 -4.22
N GLN A 51 29.41 19.71 -5.10
CA GLN A 51 28.88 21.02 -4.68
C GLN A 51 27.60 20.89 -3.84
N MET A 52 26.71 19.95 -4.19
CA MET A 52 25.50 19.66 -3.42
C MET A 52 25.76 18.88 -2.12
N ALA A 53 26.97 18.32 -1.92
CA ALA A 53 27.34 17.62 -0.68
C ALA A 53 27.87 18.57 0.41
N LEU A 54 28.43 19.72 0.02
CA LEU A 54 29.15 20.64 0.91
C LEU A 54 28.25 21.51 1.84
N GLY A 55 26.96 21.20 1.94
CA GLY A 55 26.00 21.85 2.85
C GLY A 55 25.09 20.86 3.61
N ALA A 56 25.50 19.60 3.72
CA ALA A 56 24.64 18.49 4.13
C ALA A 56 24.44 18.40 5.65
N GLY A 57 23.18 18.46 6.06
CA GLY A 57 22.68 18.00 7.35
C GLY A 57 21.27 17.44 7.14
N ALA A 58 21.07 16.19 7.56
CA ALA A 58 19.88 15.34 7.52
C ALA A 58 19.65 14.47 6.25
N PRO A 59 19.43 13.14 6.42
CA PRO A 59 18.85 12.28 5.39
C PRO A 59 17.33 12.49 5.34
N ALA A 60 16.76 12.39 4.14
CA ALA A 60 15.33 12.46 3.87
C ALA A 60 14.86 11.21 3.10
N GLY A 61 13.87 10.53 3.68
CA GLY A 61 12.72 9.90 3.03
C GLY A 61 12.98 8.78 2.04
N GLY A 62 12.96 7.54 2.53
CA GLY A 62 12.36 6.40 1.82
C GLY A 62 11.12 5.97 2.60
N ALA A 63 10.04 5.55 1.92
CA ALA A 63 8.77 5.17 2.54
C ALA A 63 8.86 3.90 3.41
N ALA A 64 9.98 3.18 3.40
CA ALA A 64 10.35 2.24 4.44
C ALA A 64 11.83 2.44 4.78
N ALA A 65 12.09 3.17 5.84
CA ALA A 65 13.05 2.69 6.81
C ALA A 65 12.18 2.39 8.03
N VAL A 66 12.19 1.14 8.51
CA VAL A 66 11.65 0.86 9.84
C VAL A 66 12.46 1.71 10.81
N ALA A 67 11.79 2.22 11.85
CA ALA A 67 12.43 3.04 12.87
C ALA A 67 13.62 2.30 13.50
N THR A 68 14.84 2.51 12.99
CA THR A 68 16.03 2.39 13.82
C THR A 68 15.72 3.22 15.05
N GLY A 69 15.84 2.68 16.27
CA GLY A 69 15.46 3.29 17.55
C GLY A 69 16.22 4.59 17.92
N LYS A 70 16.39 5.50 16.97
CA LYS A 70 16.76 6.89 17.13
C LYS A 70 15.50 7.64 17.53
N GLU A 71 15.63 8.44 18.58
CA GLU A 71 14.56 9.34 19.01
C GLU A 71 14.02 10.17 17.84
N PRO A 72 12.69 10.44 17.82
CA PRO A 72 12.10 11.31 16.80
C PRO A 72 12.83 12.66 16.82
N LYS A 73 13.20 13.14 15.64
CA LYS A 73 13.87 14.44 15.52
C LYS A 73 12.95 15.55 16.04
N SER A 74 13.54 16.54 16.69
CA SER A 74 12.81 17.76 17.07
C SER A 74 12.25 18.49 15.83
N MET A 75 11.21 19.30 16.00
CA MET A 75 10.62 20.10 14.91
C MET A 75 11.66 21.01 14.25
N GLU A 76 12.59 21.53 15.03
CA GLU A 76 13.64 22.46 14.64
C GLU A 76 14.63 21.82 13.67
N GLU A 77 14.89 20.52 13.84
CA GLU A 77 15.74 19.71 12.96
C GLU A 77 15.08 19.43 11.60
N HIS A 78 13.75 19.45 11.54
CA HIS A 78 12.99 19.25 10.32
C HIS A 78 12.94 20.51 9.45
N LYS A 79 14.04 20.82 8.75
CA LYS A 79 14.16 22.01 7.87
C LYS A 79 13.03 22.18 6.84
N PHE A 80 12.48 21.08 6.32
CA PHE A 80 11.36 21.10 5.37
C PHE A 80 10.01 21.09 6.08
N TRP A 81 9.71 20.05 6.88
CA TRP A 81 8.39 19.83 7.47
C TRP A 81 7.94 20.95 8.41
N LYS A 82 8.86 21.66 9.08
CA LYS A 82 8.52 22.83 9.90
C LYS A 82 7.89 23.99 9.13
N THR A 83 7.98 23.97 7.80
CA THR A 83 7.43 25.00 6.89
C THR A 83 6.17 24.54 6.17
N GLN A 84 5.69 23.33 6.45
CA GLN A 84 4.53 22.73 5.79
C GLN A 84 3.31 22.83 6.71
N PRO A 85 2.08 22.86 6.13
CA PRO A 85 0.84 22.83 6.90
C PRO A 85 0.60 21.41 7.42
N VAL A 86 1.32 21.02 8.47
CA VAL A 86 1.17 19.76 9.19
C VAL A 86 1.11 20.03 10.68
N VAL A 87 0.40 19.19 11.43
CA VAL A 87 0.34 19.27 12.89
C VAL A 87 1.76 19.12 13.46
N LYS A 88 2.15 20.01 14.37
CA LYS A 88 3.49 19.96 14.99
C LYS A 88 3.53 18.94 16.13
N HIS A 89 4.72 18.50 16.53
CA HIS A 89 4.86 17.47 17.58
C HIS A 89 4.27 17.89 18.93
N ASP A 90 4.36 19.17 19.26
CA ASP A 90 3.90 19.80 20.50
C ASP A 90 2.46 20.37 20.40
N GLU A 91 1.85 20.31 19.22
CA GLU A 91 0.49 20.80 19.00
C GLU A 91 -0.54 19.79 19.53
N VAL A 92 -1.42 20.27 20.42
CA VAL A 92 -2.62 19.54 20.85
C VAL A 92 -3.76 20.00 19.94
N VAL A 93 -4.37 19.03 19.25
CA VAL A 93 -5.51 19.26 18.36
C VAL A 93 -6.79 18.98 19.13
N GLU A 94 -7.64 19.99 19.31
CA GLU A 94 -8.96 19.85 19.94
C GLU A 94 -10.07 19.61 18.90
N GLU A 95 -9.95 20.24 17.73
CA GLU A 95 -10.92 20.19 16.65
C GLU A 95 -10.26 19.85 15.32
N ASP A 96 -10.96 19.05 14.51
CA ASP A 96 -10.50 18.70 13.18
C ASP A 96 -10.77 19.83 12.19
N GLY A 97 -9.88 20.01 11.21
CA GLY A 97 -10.09 21.01 10.17
C GLY A 97 -8.82 21.43 9.44
N PRO A 98 -8.93 22.30 8.42
CA PRO A 98 -7.78 22.75 7.66
C PRO A 98 -6.77 23.53 8.53
N ILE A 99 -5.48 23.39 8.23
CA ILE A 99 -4.41 24.15 8.91
C ILE A 99 -4.28 25.54 8.28
N GLU A 100 -4.29 25.58 6.96
CA GLU A 100 -4.32 26.76 6.10
C GLU A 100 -5.59 26.73 5.25
N ASP A 101 -6.19 27.91 5.04
CA ASP A 101 -7.36 28.06 4.18
C ASP A 101 -7.06 27.73 2.72
N ASP A 102 -8.07 27.18 2.04
CA ASP A 102 -8.02 26.94 0.60
C ASP A 102 -7.85 28.28 -0.14
N VAL A 103 -6.84 28.39 -1.00
CA VAL A 103 -6.58 29.64 -1.74
C VAL A 103 -7.25 29.62 -3.12
N PRO A 104 -7.72 30.78 -3.63
CA PRO A 104 -8.26 30.86 -4.99
C PRO A 104 -7.23 30.41 -6.04
N LEU A 105 -7.69 29.78 -7.13
CA LEU A 105 -6.82 29.24 -8.19
C LEU A 105 -5.81 30.26 -8.74
N GLY A 106 -6.20 31.54 -8.84
CA GLY A 106 -5.32 32.61 -9.30
C GLY A 106 -4.13 32.93 -8.37
N GLN A 107 -4.17 32.48 -7.11
CA GLN A 107 -3.08 32.61 -6.15
C GLN A 107 -2.18 31.37 -6.11
N VAL A 108 -2.63 30.25 -6.68
CA VAL A 108 -1.81 29.04 -6.81
C VAL A 108 -0.74 29.26 -7.88
N ARG A 109 0.50 28.90 -7.56
CA ARG A 109 1.62 29.00 -8.49
C ARG A 109 1.35 28.21 -9.78
N ALA A 110 1.20 28.92 -10.90
CA ALA A 110 0.93 28.33 -12.20
C ALA A 110 2.13 27.54 -12.79
N THR A 111 3.36 28.00 -12.54
CA THR A 111 4.57 27.41 -13.11
C THR A 111 5.18 26.34 -12.19
N PRO A 112 5.79 25.27 -12.73
CA PRO A 112 6.47 24.26 -11.93
C PRO A 112 7.56 24.85 -11.02
N TYR A 113 7.86 24.16 -9.92
CA TYR A 113 9.03 24.50 -9.11
C TYR A 113 10.34 24.29 -9.93
N PRO A 114 11.35 25.16 -9.77
CA PRO A 114 12.59 25.04 -10.53
C PRO A 114 13.34 23.76 -10.15
N LEU A 115 13.90 23.10 -11.16
CA LEU A 115 14.89 22.03 -11.01
C LEU A 115 16.27 22.52 -11.48
N PRO A 116 17.37 21.90 -11.02
CA PRO A 116 18.67 22.08 -11.67
C PRO A 116 18.57 21.76 -13.16
N LYS A 117 19.33 22.46 -14.00
CA LYS A 117 19.26 22.36 -15.47
C LYS A 117 19.54 20.95 -16.01
N GLU A 118 20.20 20.11 -15.22
CA GLU A 118 20.50 18.71 -15.52
C GLU A 118 19.27 17.80 -15.39
N PHE A 119 18.17 18.31 -14.81
CA PHE A 119 16.93 17.61 -14.59
C PHE A 119 15.76 18.34 -15.22
N GLU A 120 14.72 17.57 -15.55
CA GLU A 120 13.46 18.09 -16.05
C GLU A 120 12.28 17.34 -15.42
N TRP A 121 11.17 18.06 -15.28
CA TRP A 121 9.90 17.45 -14.90
C TRP A 121 9.37 16.59 -16.04
N SER A 122 8.74 15.48 -15.67
CA SER A 122 8.00 14.62 -16.58
C SER A 122 6.71 14.17 -15.92
N LEU A 123 5.68 13.93 -16.73
CA LEU A 123 4.49 13.22 -16.28
C LEU A 123 4.59 11.79 -16.78
N VAL A 124 4.63 10.85 -15.86
CA VAL A 124 4.76 9.43 -16.19
C VAL A 124 3.40 8.91 -16.63
N ASP A 125 3.32 8.41 -17.85
CA ASP A 125 2.13 7.79 -18.40
C ASP A 125 2.11 6.29 -18.10
N VAL A 126 1.34 5.87 -17.09
CA VAL A 126 1.29 4.46 -16.67
C VAL A 126 0.45 3.58 -17.62
N GLU A 127 -0.30 4.17 -18.54
CA GLU A 127 -0.95 3.44 -19.63
C GLU A 127 0.04 3.13 -20.76
N ASN A 128 1.18 3.82 -20.81
CA ASN A 128 2.26 3.54 -21.75
C ASN A 128 3.20 2.44 -21.21
N ASP A 129 3.28 1.32 -21.93
CA ASP A 129 4.07 0.15 -21.53
C ASP A 129 5.58 0.43 -21.33
N LYS A 130 6.14 1.42 -22.05
CA LYS A 130 7.54 1.81 -21.85
C LYS A 130 7.71 2.60 -20.56
N GLU A 131 6.85 3.59 -20.32
CA GLU A 131 6.96 4.46 -19.15
C GLU A 131 6.62 3.73 -17.85
N ILE A 132 5.62 2.84 -17.84
CA ILE A 132 5.35 2.01 -16.66
C ILE A 132 6.50 1.04 -16.36
N LYS A 133 7.19 0.54 -17.39
CA LYS A 133 8.38 -0.28 -17.19
C LYS A 133 9.53 0.53 -16.58
N GLU A 134 9.73 1.77 -17.02
CA GLU A 134 10.71 2.68 -16.42
C GLU A 134 10.38 2.98 -14.95
N LEU A 135 9.09 3.17 -14.63
CA LEU A 135 8.63 3.35 -13.26
C LEU A 135 8.87 2.10 -12.41
N TYR A 136 8.49 0.93 -12.92
CA TYR A 136 8.78 -0.36 -12.30
C TYR A 136 10.28 -0.51 -12.00
N GLU A 137 11.15 -0.28 -12.99
CA GLU A 137 12.60 -0.38 -12.81
C GLU A 137 13.12 0.61 -11.75
N LEU A 138 12.59 1.84 -11.71
CA LEU A 138 12.94 2.81 -10.68
C LEU A 138 12.55 2.28 -9.29
N LEU A 139 11.30 1.81 -9.12
CA LEU A 139 10.77 1.37 -7.83
C LEU A 139 11.49 0.11 -7.32
N THR A 140 11.58 -0.92 -8.15
CA THR A 140 12.22 -2.21 -7.82
C THR A 140 13.69 -2.05 -7.44
N LEU A 141 14.39 -1.05 -7.98
CA LEU A 141 15.81 -0.82 -7.69
C LEU A 141 16.05 0.22 -6.59
N ASN A 142 15.07 1.07 -6.23
CA ASN A 142 15.31 2.26 -5.41
C ASN A 142 14.23 2.60 -4.38
N TYR A 143 13.10 1.90 -4.28
CA TYR A 143 12.01 2.29 -3.39
C TYR A 143 12.23 1.81 -1.96
N VAL A 144 11.94 0.54 -1.68
CA VAL A 144 11.94 -0.04 -0.33
C VAL A 144 12.82 -1.28 -0.29
N GLU A 145 13.72 -1.29 0.69
CA GLU A 145 14.53 -2.42 1.11
C GLU A 145 14.27 -2.62 2.61
N ASP A 146 14.19 -3.87 3.05
CA ASP A 146 14.28 -4.20 4.47
C ASP A 146 15.68 -3.82 5.02
N ASP A 147 15.81 -3.74 6.34
CA ASP A 147 17.02 -3.23 7.00
C ASP A 147 18.29 -4.04 6.64
N ASP A 148 18.12 -5.33 6.34
CA ASP A 148 19.18 -6.25 5.91
C ASP A 148 19.37 -6.31 4.39
N ALA A 149 18.56 -5.56 3.62
CA ALA A 149 18.50 -5.60 2.17
C ALA A 149 18.38 -7.04 1.61
N MET A 150 17.57 -7.90 2.24
CA MET A 150 17.26 -9.25 1.77
C MET A 150 16.04 -9.28 0.85
N PHE A 151 15.13 -8.30 0.96
CA PHE A 151 13.86 -8.24 0.26
C PHE A 151 13.64 -6.87 -0.41
N ARG A 152 13.14 -6.90 -1.65
CA ARG A 152 12.71 -5.70 -2.39
C ARG A 152 11.32 -5.88 -2.93
N PHE A 153 10.43 -4.92 -2.70
CA PHE A 153 9.09 -4.97 -3.29
C PHE A 153 9.14 -5.04 -4.82
N ASP A 154 8.34 -5.94 -5.36
CA ASP A 154 8.23 -6.24 -6.77
C ASP A 154 6.83 -5.84 -7.27
N TYR A 155 6.64 -4.53 -7.43
CA TYR A 155 5.38 -3.96 -7.90
C TYR A 155 5.17 -4.30 -9.38
N SER A 156 4.30 -5.26 -9.70
CA SER A 156 4.02 -5.57 -11.10
C SER A 156 3.42 -4.37 -11.86
N ALA A 157 3.57 -4.34 -13.18
CA ALA A 157 2.94 -3.32 -14.01
C ALA A 157 1.41 -3.28 -13.82
N GLU A 158 0.78 -4.45 -13.68
CA GLU A 158 -0.66 -4.55 -13.42
C GLU A 158 -1.05 -4.00 -12.04
N PHE A 159 -0.21 -4.21 -11.03
CA PHE A 159 -0.39 -3.60 -9.72
C PHE A 159 -0.28 -2.07 -9.80
N LEU A 160 0.74 -1.55 -10.48
CA LEU A 160 0.92 -0.10 -10.64
C LEU A 160 -0.24 0.54 -11.40
N LYS A 161 -0.76 -0.11 -12.46
CA LYS A 161 -1.97 0.35 -13.15
C LYS A 161 -3.19 0.36 -12.22
N TRP A 162 -3.38 -0.69 -11.44
CA TRP A 162 -4.47 -0.75 -10.45
C TRP A 162 -4.33 0.34 -9.38
N ALA A 163 -3.14 0.56 -8.83
CA ALA A 163 -2.90 1.55 -7.79
C ALA A 163 -2.98 3.01 -8.29
N LEU A 164 -2.57 3.27 -9.54
CA LEU A 164 -2.40 4.64 -10.06
C LEU A 164 -3.55 5.12 -10.94
N LEU A 165 -4.45 4.23 -11.38
CA LEU A 165 -5.59 4.57 -12.24
C LEU A 165 -6.97 4.41 -11.57
N PRO A 166 -7.19 4.82 -10.29
CA PRO A 166 -8.53 4.78 -9.71
C PRO A 166 -9.47 5.81 -10.34
N PRO A 167 -10.79 5.71 -10.12
CA PRO A 167 -11.76 6.69 -10.62
C PRO A 167 -11.36 8.13 -10.28
N GLY A 168 -11.30 8.98 -11.30
CA GLY A 168 -10.93 10.40 -11.15
C GLY A 168 -9.42 10.69 -11.09
N TRP A 169 -8.55 9.67 -11.28
CA TRP A 169 -7.11 9.88 -11.37
C TRP A 169 -6.74 10.98 -12.37
N LYS A 170 -5.61 11.63 -12.14
CA LYS A 170 -5.10 12.68 -13.02
C LYS A 170 -3.66 12.40 -13.38
N LYS A 171 -3.36 12.37 -14.69
CA LYS A 171 -1.99 12.29 -15.23
C LYS A 171 -1.07 13.36 -14.65
N ALA A 172 -1.62 14.54 -14.32
CA ALA A 172 -0.89 15.62 -13.67
C ALA A 172 -0.27 15.23 -12.32
N TRP A 173 -0.78 14.20 -11.64
CA TRP A 173 -0.33 13.77 -10.32
C TRP A 173 0.67 12.59 -10.35
N HIS A 174 1.07 12.11 -11.53
CA HIS A 174 2.12 11.09 -11.67
C HIS A 174 3.43 11.75 -12.10
N ILE A 175 4.16 12.26 -11.13
CA ILE A 175 5.23 13.23 -11.36
C ILE A 175 6.57 12.52 -11.31
N GLY A 176 7.27 12.51 -12.45
CA GLY A 176 8.63 12.02 -12.57
C GLY A 176 9.66 13.14 -12.69
N VAL A 177 10.89 12.86 -12.25
CA VAL A 177 12.07 13.68 -12.59
C VAL A 177 12.97 12.87 -13.50
N ARG A 178 13.32 13.45 -14.65
CA ARG A 178 14.23 12.83 -15.62
C ARG A 178 15.53 13.59 -15.71
N VAL A 179 16.62 12.89 -16.01
CA VAL A 179 17.89 13.52 -16.39
C VAL A 179 17.73 14.11 -17.78
N ALA A 180 17.97 15.41 -17.95
CA ALA A 180 17.67 16.14 -19.19
C ALA A 180 18.42 15.60 -20.41
N SER A 181 19.66 15.14 -20.23
CA SER A 181 20.55 14.69 -21.32
C SER A 181 20.19 13.31 -21.89
N ASN A 182 19.68 12.39 -21.07
CA ASN A 182 19.41 11.00 -21.48
C ASN A 182 17.98 10.52 -21.19
N LYS A 183 17.12 11.41 -20.65
CA LYS A 183 15.72 11.16 -20.33
C LYS A 183 15.46 10.05 -19.31
N LYS A 184 16.49 9.58 -18.60
CA LYS A 184 16.36 8.53 -17.58
C LYS A 184 15.52 9.01 -16.39
N LEU A 185 14.50 8.24 -16.01
CA LEU A 185 13.69 8.49 -14.82
C LEU A 185 14.50 8.22 -13.55
N VAL A 186 14.60 9.21 -12.67
CA VAL A 186 15.44 9.16 -11.46
C VAL A 186 14.71 9.52 -10.18
N ALA A 187 13.48 10.02 -10.27
CA ALA A 187 12.59 10.12 -9.12
C ALA A 187 11.13 10.10 -9.57
N PHE A 188 10.25 9.73 -8.65
CA PHE A 188 8.82 9.66 -8.86
C PHE A 188 8.07 10.01 -7.57
N ILE A 189 6.89 10.60 -7.70
CA ILE A 189 5.88 10.75 -6.65
C ILE A 189 4.51 10.68 -7.33
N SER A 190 3.54 10.04 -6.67
CA SER A 190 2.18 9.93 -7.19
C SER A 190 1.16 10.50 -6.23
N GLY A 191 0.06 10.98 -6.79
CA GLY A 191 -1.18 11.24 -6.08
C GLY A 191 -2.38 10.62 -6.81
N ILE A 192 -3.37 10.17 -6.05
CA ILE A 192 -4.68 9.69 -6.53
C ILE A 192 -5.80 10.36 -5.71
N PRO A 193 -7.00 10.57 -6.27
CA PRO A 193 -8.10 11.15 -5.50
C PRO A 193 -8.71 10.10 -4.58
N GLN A 194 -9.12 10.51 -3.39
CA GLN A 194 -9.88 9.67 -2.47
C GLN A 194 -10.82 10.51 -1.61
N ASP A 195 -12.05 10.06 -1.43
CA ASP A 195 -12.93 10.60 -0.39
C ASP A 195 -12.57 9.93 0.93
N VAL A 196 -12.05 10.73 1.88
CA VAL A 196 -11.64 10.26 3.20
C VAL A 196 -12.57 10.88 4.23
N ARG A 197 -13.20 10.03 5.05
CA ARG A 197 -13.93 10.46 6.23
C ARG A 197 -12.95 10.56 7.39
N VAL A 198 -12.86 11.75 7.97
CA VAL A 198 -12.13 12.02 9.22
C VAL A 198 -13.17 12.44 10.26
N HIS A 199 -13.34 11.61 11.27
CA HIS A 199 -14.45 11.56 12.22
C HIS A 199 -15.80 11.72 11.52
N THR A 200 -16.38 12.92 11.56
CA THR A 200 -17.70 13.24 10.99
C THR A 200 -17.63 13.88 9.61
N THR A 201 -16.46 14.29 9.15
CA THR A 201 -16.29 15.07 7.91
C THR A 201 -15.75 14.19 6.79
N VAL A 202 -16.48 14.10 5.67
CA VAL A 202 -15.97 13.51 4.43
C VAL A 202 -15.31 14.63 3.62
N LYS A 203 -14.02 14.45 3.29
CA LYS A 203 -13.25 15.41 2.50
C LYS A 203 -12.61 14.68 1.32
N ARG A 204 -12.74 15.25 0.12
CA ARG A 204 -11.95 14.84 -1.03
C ARG A 204 -10.50 15.24 -0.80
N MET A 205 -9.62 14.25 -0.68
CA MET A 205 -8.19 14.42 -0.50
C MET A 205 -7.42 13.79 -1.66
N VAL A 206 -6.12 14.04 -1.70
CA VAL A 206 -5.20 13.27 -2.54
C VAL A 206 -4.44 12.26 -1.67
N GLU A 207 -4.54 10.98 -1.97
CA GLU A 207 -3.68 9.96 -1.38
C GLU A 207 -2.31 10.01 -2.08
N ILE A 208 -1.25 10.28 -1.32
CA ILE A 208 0.12 10.38 -1.84
C ILE A 208 0.88 9.08 -1.54
N ASN A 209 1.42 8.47 -2.58
CA ASN A 209 2.22 7.25 -2.46
C ASN A 209 3.36 7.21 -3.52
N PHE A 210 4.20 6.18 -3.46
CA PHE A 210 5.28 5.90 -4.41
C PHE A 210 6.35 6.99 -4.52
N LEU A 211 6.60 7.76 -3.43
CA LEU A 211 7.71 8.70 -3.38
C LEU A 211 9.05 7.96 -3.43
N CYS A 212 9.68 7.95 -4.60
CA CYS A 212 10.93 7.26 -4.85
C CYS A 212 11.98 8.23 -5.38
N VAL A 213 13.18 8.20 -4.80
CA VAL A 213 14.36 8.90 -5.32
C VAL A 213 15.46 7.89 -5.53
N HIS A 214 16.03 7.89 -6.73
CA HIS A 214 17.16 7.03 -7.08
C HIS A 214 18.28 7.13 -6.03
N LYS A 215 18.85 5.99 -5.60
CA LYS A 215 19.76 5.91 -4.45
C LYS A 215 20.91 6.92 -4.49
N LYS A 216 21.52 7.12 -5.67
CA LYS A 216 22.64 8.06 -5.88
C LYS A 216 22.25 9.55 -5.72
N LEU A 217 20.96 9.88 -5.76
CA LEU A 217 20.43 11.24 -5.59
C LEU A 217 19.80 11.46 -4.20
N ARG A 218 19.80 10.44 -3.33
CA ARG A 218 19.35 10.58 -1.94
C ARG A 218 20.23 11.59 -1.19
N SER A 219 19.67 12.22 -0.17
CA SER A 219 20.31 13.31 0.60
C SER A 219 20.63 14.58 -0.20
N LYS A 220 20.13 14.72 -1.44
CA LYS A 220 20.25 15.94 -2.27
C LYS A 220 19.01 16.84 -2.26
N ARG A 221 18.10 16.63 -1.29
CA ARG A 221 16.85 17.39 -1.08
C ARG A 221 15.88 17.37 -2.28
N LEU A 222 15.92 16.33 -3.12
CA LEU A 222 14.97 16.18 -4.23
C LEU A 222 13.54 15.85 -3.75
N ALA A 223 13.39 15.06 -2.69
CA ALA A 223 12.09 14.71 -2.11
C ALA A 223 11.25 15.94 -1.69
N PRO A 224 11.79 16.92 -0.94
CA PRO A 224 11.09 18.19 -0.69
C PRO A 224 10.60 18.93 -1.95
N VAL A 225 11.37 18.87 -3.05
CA VAL A 225 10.99 19.53 -4.31
C VAL A 225 9.86 18.77 -5.00
N LEU A 226 9.90 17.43 -4.97
CA LEU A 226 8.80 16.57 -5.43
C LEU A 226 7.51 16.82 -4.66
N ILE A 227 7.60 16.89 -3.32
CA ILE A 227 6.44 17.18 -2.46
C ILE A 227 5.84 18.54 -2.80
N LYS A 228 6.67 19.59 -2.93
CA LYS A 228 6.19 20.92 -3.34
C LYS A 228 5.53 20.91 -4.72
N GLU A 229 6.07 20.16 -5.68
CA GLU A 229 5.50 20.08 -7.02
C GLU A 229 4.19 19.28 -7.05
N VAL A 230 4.06 18.18 -6.30
CA VAL A 230 2.77 17.47 -6.21
C VAL A 230 1.72 18.34 -5.54
N THR A 231 2.04 18.98 -4.41
CA THR A 231 1.13 19.92 -3.71
C THR A 231 0.67 21.05 -4.64
N ARG A 232 1.59 21.64 -5.42
CA ARG A 232 1.22 22.68 -6.40
C ARG A 232 0.20 22.16 -7.41
N ARG A 233 0.37 20.94 -7.91
CA ARG A 233 -0.52 20.34 -8.92
C ARG A 233 -1.85 19.89 -8.33
N THR A 234 -1.92 19.47 -7.08
CA THR A 234 -3.20 19.17 -6.41
C THR A 234 -3.96 20.47 -6.12
N HIS A 235 -3.27 21.53 -5.70
CA HIS A 235 -3.88 22.85 -5.48
C HIS A 235 -4.44 23.47 -6.78
N LEU A 236 -3.76 23.25 -7.92
CA LEU A 236 -4.29 23.68 -9.23
C LEU A 236 -5.60 22.97 -9.62
N GLU A 237 -5.90 21.83 -9.00
CA GLU A 237 -7.14 21.09 -9.17
C GLU A 237 -8.16 21.37 -8.06
N GLY A 238 -7.85 22.34 -7.18
CA GLY A 238 -8.71 22.73 -6.06
C GLY A 238 -8.71 21.77 -4.87
N ILE A 239 -7.73 20.87 -4.76
CA ILE A 239 -7.61 19.93 -3.63
C ILE A 239 -6.36 20.30 -2.81
N PHE A 240 -6.58 20.71 -1.56
CA PHE A 240 -5.56 21.27 -0.67
C PHE A 240 -5.13 20.33 0.45
N GLN A 241 -5.80 19.18 0.59
CA GLN A 241 -5.54 18.20 1.64
C GLN A 241 -5.07 16.88 1.02
N ALA A 242 -4.23 16.17 1.74
CA ALA A 242 -3.72 14.88 1.33
C ALA A 242 -3.61 13.91 2.51
N VAL A 243 -3.64 12.62 2.22
CA VAL A 243 -3.32 11.56 3.18
C VAL A 243 -2.10 10.81 2.68
N TYR A 244 -1.22 10.43 3.60
CA TYR A 244 -0.01 9.68 3.26
C TYR A 244 0.48 8.85 4.44
N THR A 245 1.29 7.84 4.14
CA THR A 245 1.95 7.02 5.16
C THR A 245 3.46 6.99 4.98
N ALA A 246 4.17 6.73 6.08
CA ALA A 246 5.61 6.49 6.04
C ALA A 246 6.02 5.52 7.16
N GLY A 247 7.05 4.69 6.90
CA GLY A 247 7.69 3.88 7.94
C GLY A 247 8.60 4.69 8.88
N VAL A 248 8.98 5.92 8.50
CA VAL A 248 9.72 6.85 9.36
C VAL A 248 8.77 7.81 10.07
N VAL A 249 9.15 8.22 11.28
CA VAL A 249 8.40 9.24 12.04
C VAL A 249 8.66 10.62 11.45
N LEU A 250 7.57 11.33 11.13
CA LEU A 250 7.51 12.72 10.69
C LEU A 250 6.60 13.52 11.63
N PRO A 251 6.62 14.86 11.59
CA PRO A 251 5.65 15.66 12.35
C PRO A 251 4.27 15.71 11.72
N LYS A 252 3.18 15.51 12.46
CA LYS A 252 2.96 14.56 13.57
C LYS A 252 2.01 13.49 13.02
N PRO A 253 2.24 12.19 13.27
CA PRO A 253 1.31 11.17 12.79
C PRO A 253 -0.05 11.30 13.47
N MET A 254 -1.13 11.13 12.71
CA MET A 254 -2.49 11.02 13.28
C MET A 254 -2.71 9.66 13.94
N ALA A 255 -2.05 8.62 13.43
CA ALA A 255 -2.13 7.26 13.95
C ALA A 255 -0.85 6.48 13.62
N THR A 256 -0.55 5.46 14.42
CA THR A 256 0.55 4.52 14.17
C THR A 256 0.03 3.10 14.25
N CYS A 257 0.26 2.33 13.20
CA CYS A 257 -0.09 0.91 13.14
C CYS A 257 1.18 0.05 13.06
N ARG A 258 1.12 -1.17 13.57
CA ARG A 258 2.20 -2.16 13.54
C ARG A 258 1.86 -3.27 12.56
N TYR A 259 2.84 -3.75 11.81
CA TYR A 259 2.69 -4.91 10.94
C TYR A 259 2.61 -6.22 11.74
N PHE A 260 1.84 -7.16 11.20
CA PHE A 260 1.63 -8.51 11.69
C PHE A 260 1.74 -9.48 10.52
N HIS A 261 2.25 -10.68 10.77
CA HIS A 261 2.55 -11.68 9.76
C HIS A 261 1.97 -13.04 10.15
N ARG A 262 1.22 -13.65 9.24
CA ARG A 262 0.76 -15.04 9.34
C ARG A 262 1.46 -15.92 8.32
N SER A 263 2.20 -16.91 8.80
CA SER A 263 2.97 -17.80 7.93
C SER A 263 2.08 -18.81 7.19
N LEU A 264 2.06 -18.74 5.86
CA LEU A 264 1.37 -19.71 5.00
C LEU A 264 2.31 -20.83 4.54
N ASN A 265 3.59 -20.49 4.32
CA ASN A 265 4.65 -21.41 3.93
C ASN A 265 5.88 -21.30 4.86
N PRO A 266 5.81 -21.83 6.10
CA PRO A 266 6.85 -21.61 7.11
C PRO A 266 8.23 -22.08 6.70
N LYS A 267 8.31 -23.16 5.91
CA LYS A 267 9.58 -23.66 5.38
C LYS A 267 10.25 -22.62 4.49
N LYS A 268 9.53 -22.07 3.51
CA LYS A 268 10.09 -21.05 2.62
C LYS A 268 10.42 -19.76 3.36
N LEU A 269 9.60 -19.34 4.33
CA LEU A 269 9.89 -18.16 5.14
C LEU A 269 11.19 -18.30 5.93
N VAL A 270 11.49 -19.49 6.47
CA VAL A 270 12.77 -19.74 7.15
C VAL A 270 13.93 -19.87 6.15
N GLU A 271 13.73 -20.55 5.02
CA GLU A 271 14.76 -20.71 4.00
C GLU A 271 15.15 -19.39 3.31
N THR A 272 14.27 -18.39 3.32
CA THR A 272 14.51 -17.05 2.77
C THR A 272 15.04 -16.05 3.80
N GLY A 273 15.05 -16.40 5.09
CA GLY A 273 15.45 -15.49 6.16
C GLY A 273 14.35 -14.53 6.63
N PHE A 274 13.14 -14.58 6.04
CA PHE A 274 12.00 -13.76 6.45
C PHE A 274 11.55 -14.07 7.89
N SER A 275 11.68 -15.32 8.32
CA SER A 275 11.37 -15.75 9.68
C SER A 275 12.47 -16.67 10.22
N HIS A 276 12.54 -16.80 11.55
CA HIS A 276 13.53 -17.65 12.20
C HIS A 276 12.86 -18.74 13.04
N LEU A 277 13.56 -19.87 13.20
CA LEU A 277 13.14 -20.90 14.15
C LEU A 277 13.43 -20.41 15.58
N ALA A 278 12.39 -20.38 16.41
CA ALA A 278 12.55 -20.13 17.84
C ALA A 278 13.42 -21.21 18.51
N ARG A 279 14.01 -20.87 19.65
CA ARG A 279 14.78 -21.83 20.47
C ARG A 279 13.91 -23.05 20.79
N ASN A 280 14.46 -24.25 20.60
CA ASN A 280 13.77 -25.55 20.79
C ASN A 280 12.63 -25.86 19.80
N MET A 281 12.49 -25.08 18.71
CA MET A 281 11.54 -25.36 17.64
C MET A 281 12.21 -26.11 16.48
N THR A 282 11.53 -27.13 15.94
CA THR A 282 11.96 -27.82 14.71
C THR A 282 11.11 -27.38 13.53
N MET A 283 11.62 -27.52 12.31
CA MET A 283 10.86 -27.19 11.10
C MET A 283 9.53 -27.94 11.02
N ALA A 284 9.53 -29.24 11.37
CA ALA A 284 8.31 -30.06 11.39
C ALA A 284 7.27 -29.55 12.41
N ARG A 285 7.71 -29.10 13.59
CA ARG A 285 6.83 -28.50 14.60
C ARG A 285 6.27 -27.17 14.12
N LEU A 286 7.09 -26.32 13.49
CA LEU A 286 6.65 -25.04 12.93
C LEU A 286 5.60 -25.25 11.82
N ILE A 287 5.83 -26.19 10.91
CA ILE A 287 4.86 -26.54 9.87
C ILE A 287 3.55 -27.03 10.49
N LYS A 288 3.62 -27.94 11.49
CA LYS A 288 2.43 -28.42 12.19
C LYS A 288 1.69 -27.29 12.92
N LEU A 289 2.41 -26.34 13.52
CA LEU A 289 1.84 -25.17 14.19
C LEU A 289 1.16 -24.21 13.21
N ASN A 290 1.60 -24.13 11.96
CA ASN A 290 0.99 -23.20 11.00
C ASN A 290 -0.01 -23.87 10.05
N LYS A 291 -0.26 -25.19 10.23
CA LYS A 291 -1.22 -25.95 9.41
C LYS A 291 -2.61 -25.32 9.49
N MET A 292 -3.28 -25.28 8.34
CA MET A 292 -4.66 -24.82 8.17
C MET A 292 -5.41 -25.82 7.30
N ASP A 293 -6.74 -25.73 7.33
CA ASP A 293 -7.62 -26.54 6.49
C ASP A 293 -7.42 -26.26 5.00
N ASP A 294 -7.84 -27.22 4.18
CA ASP A 294 -7.60 -27.19 2.74
C ASP A 294 -8.64 -26.44 1.93
N GLN A 295 -9.85 -26.30 2.48
CA GLN A 295 -10.96 -25.63 1.85
C GLN A 295 -11.59 -24.61 2.81
N PRO A 296 -12.05 -23.46 2.28
CA PRO A 296 -12.89 -22.55 3.03
C PRO A 296 -14.16 -23.22 3.55
N SER A 297 -14.69 -22.72 4.66
CA SER A 297 -15.84 -23.35 5.33
C SER A 297 -17.11 -22.49 5.34
N THR A 298 -17.02 -21.18 5.06
CA THR A 298 -18.16 -20.28 5.13
C THR A 298 -19.17 -20.55 3.99
N PRO A 299 -20.43 -20.93 4.30
CA PRO A 299 -21.47 -21.10 3.29
C PRO A 299 -21.75 -19.79 2.54
N GLY A 300 -21.92 -19.87 1.22
CA GLY A 300 -22.18 -18.69 0.39
C GLY A 300 -20.94 -17.90 -0.03
N LEU A 301 -19.74 -18.31 0.41
CA LEU A 301 -18.48 -17.71 -0.01
C LEU A 301 -18.25 -17.90 -1.51
N ARG A 302 -18.05 -16.80 -2.22
CA ARG A 302 -17.68 -16.78 -3.64
C ARG A 302 -16.88 -15.53 -4.00
N PRO A 303 -16.15 -15.51 -5.13
CA PRO A 303 -15.58 -14.28 -5.66
C PRO A 303 -16.63 -13.19 -5.85
N MET A 304 -16.24 -11.95 -5.59
CA MET A 304 -17.06 -10.77 -5.86
C MET A 304 -17.24 -10.57 -7.37
N GLU A 305 -18.47 -10.25 -7.77
CA GLU A 305 -18.86 -9.96 -9.15
C GLU A 305 -19.36 -8.51 -9.30
N GLU A 306 -19.49 -8.04 -10.55
CA GLU A 306 -19.98 -6.69 -10.87
C GLU A 306 -21.37 -6.39 -10.26
N LYS A 307 -22.24 -7.41 -10.19
CA LYS A 307 -23.59 -7.28 -9.61
C LYS A 307 -23.58 -6.98 -8.09
N ASP A 308 -22.48 -7.27 -7.40
CA ASP A 308 -22.38 -7.13 -5.96
C ASP A 308 -21.90 -5.73 -5.54
N VAL A 309 -21.42 -4.91 -6.48
CA VAL A 309 -20.75 -3.61 -6.22
C VAL A 309 -21.58 -2.69 -5.33
N ALA A 310 -22.88 -2.52 -5.64
CA ALA A 310 -23.75 -1.64 -4.86
C ALA A 310 -23.99 -2.16 -3.43
N ALA A 311 -24.16 -3.47 -3.28
CA ALA A 311 -24.35 -4.11 -1.97
C ALA A 311 -23.08 -4.01 -1.11
N VAL A 312 -21.91 -4.26 -1.71
CA VAL A 312 -20.61 -4.14 -1.04
C VAL A 312 -20.30 -2.68 -0.67
N ALA A 313 -20.58 -1.70 -1.53
CA ALA A 313 -20.42 -0.29 -1.19
C ALA A 313 -21.26 0.11 0.03
N THR A 314 -22.51 -0.33 0.07
CA THR A 314 -23.42 -0.10 1.21
C THR A 314 -22.88 -0.75 2.48
N LEU A 315 -22.48 -2.03 2.40
CA LEU A 315 -21.95 -2.79 3.52
C LEU A 315 -20.65 -2.18 4.06
N MET A 316 -19.71 -1.82 3.18
CA MET A 316 -18.42 -1.22 3.53
C MET A 316 -18.58 0.12 4.25
N ASN A 317 -19.39 1.04 3.70
CA ASN A 317 -19.61 2.35 4.32
C ASN A 317 -20.35 2.26 5.65
N LYS A 318 -21.27 1.30 5.78
CA LYS A 318 -21.96 1.01 7.03
C LYS A 318 -21.00 0.45 8.08
N TYR A 319 -20.20 -0.54 7.69
CA TYR A 319 -19.24 -1.19 8.58
C TYR A 319 -18.16 -0.21 9.06
N SER A 320 -17.57 0.58 8.16
CA SER A 320 -16.47 1.49 8.49
C SER A 320 -16.89 2.69 9.33
N ALA A 321 -18.19 2.96 9.49
CA ALA A 321 -18.72 4.13 10.20
C ALA A 321 -18.25 4.24 11.67
N HIS A 322 -17.89 3.14 12.32
CA HIS A 322 -17.38 3.13 13.70
C HIS A 322 -15.89 3.54 13.82
N GLN A 323 -15.21 3.69 12.69
CA GLN A 323 -13.81 4.09 12.61
C GLN A 323 -13.70 5.60 12.48
N ASP A 324 -12.67 6.18 13.09
CA ASP A 324 -12.46 7.62 13.11
C ASP A 324 -11.81 8.12 11.82
N VAL A 325 -11.10 7.28 11.08
CA VAL A 325 -10.64 7.62 9.71
C VAL A 325 -10.88 6.46 8.77
N ALA A 326 -11.60 6.66 7.68
CA ALA A 326 -11.85 5.59 6.71
C ALA A 326 -12.16 6.17 5.32
N PRO A 327 -11.95 5.41 4.23
CA PRO A 327 -12.47 5.78 2.93
C PRO A 327 -14.00 5.87 2.96
N TYR A 328 -14.55 6.83 2.23
CA TYR A 328 -15.95 6.84 1.86
C TYR A 328 -16.08 6.29 0.44
N PHE A 329 -16.53 5.04 0.33
CA PHE A 329 -16.54 4.32 -0.94
C PHE A 329 -17.75 4.68 -1.80
N GLN A 330 -17.50 5.17 -3.01
CA GLN A 330 -18.49 5.15 -4.08
C GLN A 330 -18.50 3.78 -4.76
N GLU A 331 -19.57 3.47 -5.51
CA GLU A 331 -19.61 2.23 -6.32
C GLU A 331 -18.45 2.13 -7.32
N ALA A 332 -18.01 3.26 -7.88
CA ALA A 332 -16.85 3.30 -8.77
C ALA A 332 -15.57 2.87 -8.05
N ASP A 333 -15.40 3.28 -6.79
CA ASP A 333 -14.25 2.92 -5.96
C ASP A 333 -14.29 1.43 -5.63
N VAL A 334 -15.44 0.92 -5.19
CA VAL A 334 -15.62 -0.51 -4.90
C VAL A 334 -15.33 -1.38 -6.13
N ARG A 335 -15.88 -1.01 -7.29
CA ARG A 335 -15.62 -1.71 -8.55
C ARG A 335 -14.13 -1.75 -8.88
N HIS A 336 -13.44 -0.62 -8.75
CA HIS A 336 -12.03 -0.53 -9.11
C HIS A 336 -11.14 -1.29 -8.12
N TRP A 337 -11.35 -1.06 -6.82
CA TRP A 337 -10.45 -1.54 -5.76
C TRP A 337 -10.72 -2.99 -5.35
N LEU A 338 -11.97 -3.44 -5.38
CA LEU A 338 -12.40 -4.64 -4.64
C LEU A 338 -12.80 -5.81 -5.54
N ILE A 339 -13.12 -5.59 -6.81
CA ILE A 339 -13.33 -6.69 -7.76
C ILE A 339 -11.99 -7.39 -8.03
N SER A 340 -12.02 -8.73 -7.96
CA SER A 340 -10.82 -9.56 -8.14
C SER A 340 -10.13 -9.29 -9.48
N ARG A 341 -8.82 -9.04 -9.43
CA ARG A 341 -7.92 -8.91 -10.57
C ARG A 341 -6.78 -9.92 -10.41
N PRO A 342 -6.65 -10.91 -11.32
CA PRO A 342 -5.64 -11.96 -11.19
C PRO A 342 -4.23 -11.41 -10.95
N GLY A 343 -3.60 -11.86 -9.86
CA GLY A 343 -2.24 -11.45 -9.50
C GLY A 343 -2.11 -10.06 -8.87
N VAL A 344 -3.21 -9.34 -8.64
CA VAL A 344 -3.21 -8.00 -8.03
C VAL A 344 -4.06 -7.98 -6.77
N VAL A 345 -5.37 -8.24 -6.87
CA VAL A 345 -6.30 -8.18 -5.73
C VAL A 345 -7.34 -9.28 -5.84
N TRP A 346 -7.77 -9.82 -4.70
CA TRP A 346 -8.84 -10.79 -4.60
C TRP A 346 -9.89 -10.23 -3.66
N GLY A 347 -11.13 -10.16 -4.12
CA GLY A 347 -12.30 -9.78 -3.33
C GLY A 347 -13.33 -10.90 -3.34
N TYR A 348 -13.84 -11.21 -2.15
CA TYR A 348 -14.80 -12.28 -1.90
C TYR A 348 -16.00 -11.74 -1.14
N VAL A 349 -17.17 -12.26 -1.47
CA VAL A 349 -18.42 -11.95 -0.79
C VAL A 349 -19.02 -13.22 -0.20
N ILE A 350 -19.83 -13.04 0.83
CA ILE A 350 -20.67 -14.10 1.36
C ILE A 350 -22.12 -13.73 1.02
N GLU A 351 -22.71 -14.53 0.14
CA GLU A 351 -24.11 -14.43 -0.24
C GLU A 351 -24.95 -15.38 0.61
N ASN A 352 -25.95 -14.85 1.31
CA ASN A 352 -26.89 -15.67 2.08
C ASN A 352 -27.58 -16.67 1.12
N PRO A 353 -27.52 -17.99 1.37
CA PRO A 353 -28.08 -18.98 0.46
C PRO A 353 -29.58 -18.84 0.20
N GLU A 354 -30.33 -18.32 1.16
CA GLU A 354 -31.78 -18.16 1.13
C GLU A 354 -32.20 -16.79 0.60
N SER A 355 -31.75 -15.69 1.24
CA SER A 355 -32.17 -14.33 0.87
C SER A 355 -31.44 -13.78 -0.36
N LYS A 356 -30.29 -14.37 -0.74
CA LYS A 356 -29.38 -13.86 -1.78
C LYS A 356 -28.73 -12.51 -1.45
N GLU A 357 -28.85 -12.05 -0.21
CA GLU A 357 -28.22 -10.81 0.23
C GLU A 357 -26.73 -11.02 0.51
N ILE A 358 -25.92 -10.01 0.17
CA ILE A 358 -24.51 -9.98 0.58
C ILE A 358 -24.43 -9.60 2.06
N THR A 359 -23.89 -10.51 2.86
CA THR A 359 -23.79 -10.38 4.32
C THR A 359 -22.40 -9.93 4.75
N ASP A 360 -21.37 -10.38 4.06
CA ASP A 360 -19.98 -10.08 4.40
C ASP A 360 -19.13 -9.93 3.13
N PHE A 361 -18.01 -9.24 3.28
CA PHE A 361 -17.01 -9.03 2.25
C PHE A 361 -15.61 -9.06 2.87
N PHE A 362 -14.62 -9.61 2.16
CA PHE A 362 -13.21 -9.43 2.48
C PHE A 362 -12.33 -9.44 1.23
N SER A 363 -11.15 -8.83 1.35
CA SER A 363 -10.18 -8.75 0.28
C SER A 363 -8.74 -8.77 0.77
N PHE A 364 -7.85 -9.14 -0.15
CA PHE A 364 -6.41 -9.02 0.02
C PHE A 364 -5.74 -8.74 -1.33
N TYR A 365 -4.57 -8.10 -1.31
CA TYR A 365 -3.79 -7.81 -2.51
C TYR A 365 -2.42 -8.50 -2.50
N SER A 366 -1.83 -8.67 -3.68
CA SER A 366 -0.50 -9.22 -3.88
C SER A 366 0.52 -8.10 -3.88
N LEU A 367 1.55 -8.24 -3.06
CA LEU A 367 2.76 -7.45 -3.20
C LEU A 367 3.96 -8.38 -2.94
N PRO A 368 4.46 -9.06 -3.99
CA PRO A 368 5.60 -9.94 -3.84
C PRO A 368 6.89 -9.16 -3.56
N SER A 369 7.87 -9.87 -3.01
CA SER A 369 9.22 -9.35 -2.82
C SER A 369 10.23 -10.21 -3.55
N THR A 370 11.17 -9.57 -4.26
CA THR A 370 12.39 -10.21 -4.75
C THR A 370 13.27 -10.61 -3.56
N VAL A 371 13.68 -11.87 -3.51
CA VAL A 371 14.64 -12.39 -2.52
C VAL A 371 16.05 -12.24 -3.07
N ILE A 372 16.90 -11.50 -2.36
CA ILE A 372 18.25 -11.19 -2.78
C ILE A 372 19.22 -12.25 -2.25
N ASN A 373 20.18 -12.67 -3.07
CA ASN A 373 21.29 -13.57 -2.69
C ASN A 373 20.86 -14.95 -2.12
N ASN A 374 19.65 -15.44 -2.43
CA ASN A 374 19.21 -16.77 -2.02
C ASN A 374 19.34 -17.77 -3.19
N PRO A 375 20.01 -18.93 -3.00
CA PRO A 375 20.26 -19.89 -4.08
C PRO A 375 19.04 -20.72 -4.47
N LYS A 376 17.99 -20.77 -3.63
CA LYS A 376 16.80 -21.61 -3.85
C LYS A 376 15.57 -20.82 -4.27
N HIS A 377 15.39 -19.62 -3.71
CA HIS A 377 14.18 -18.82 -3.87
C HIS A 377 14.52 -17.46 -4.46
N SER A 378 13.84 -17.05 -5.53
CA SER A 378 13.99 -15.72 -6.13
C SER A 378 12.91 -14.73 -5.66
N THR A 379 11.78 -15.25 -5.19
CA THR A 379 10.59 -14.46 -4.89
C THR A 379 9.90 -14.98 -3.64
N LEU A 380 9.43 -14.06 -2.81
CA LEU A 380 8.54 -14.31 -1.69
C LEU A 380 7.17 -13.71 -2.02
N ASN A 381 6.14 -14.53 -2.10
CA ASN A 381 4.78 -14.07 -2.41
C ASN A 381 4.10 -13.65 -1.12
N ALA A 382 3.84 -12.36 -0.94
CA ALA A 382 3.14 -11.83 0.23
C ALA A 382 1.74 -11.31 -0.16
N ALA A 383 0.73 -11.79 0.56
CA ALA A 383 -0.62 -11.24 0.53
C ALA A 383 -0.72 -10.17 1.62
N TYR A 384 -1.45 -9.10 1.37
CA TYR A 384 -1.74 -8.05 2.35
C TYR A 384 -3.25 -7.97 2.55
N SER A 385 -3.70 -8.09 3.80
CA SER A 385 -5.09 -7.82 4.19
C SER A 385 -5.47 -6.44 3.70
N PHE A 386 -6.57 -6.35 2.95
CA PHE A 386 -7.05 -5.09 2.42
C PHE A 386 -8.32 -4.67 3.16
N TYR A 387 -9.43 -4.48 2.46
CA TYR A 387 -10.70 -4.11 3.07
C TYR A 387 -11.57 -5.33 3.36
N TYR A 388 -12.36 -5.25 4.42
CA TYR A 388 -13.41 -6.21 4.75
C TYR A 388 -14.56 -5.50 5.48
N ALA A 389 -15.72 -6.13 5.45
CA ALA A 389 -16.88 -5.70 6.20
C ALA A 389 -17.77 -6.90 6.53
N VAL A 390 -18.34 -6.90 7.72
CA VAL A 390 -19.25 -7.96 8.19
C VAL A 390 -20.57 -7.37 8.64
N GLN A 391 -21.63 -8.15 8.55
CA GLN A 391 -22.93 -7.74 9.05
C GLN A 391 -22.87 -7.55 10.57
N THR A 392 -23.26 -6.36 11.03
CA THR A 392 -23.31 -5.99 12.44
C THR A 392 -24.68 -6.27 13.05
N PRO A 393 -24.78 -6.62 14.36
CA PRO A 393 -26.04 -6.89 15.04
C PRO A 393 -26.78 -5.59 15.44
N ASP A 394 -27.11 -4.75 14.46
CA ASP A 394 -27.53 -3.35 14.68
C ASP A 394 -28.74 -3.18 15.60
N GLU A 395 -29.73 -4.06 15.50
CA GLU A 395 -30.92 -3.97 16.35
C GLU A 395 -30.56 -4.13 17.83
N ALA A 396 -29.65 -5.06 18.16
CA ALA A 396 -29.16 -5.23 19.51
C ALA A 396 -28.31 -4.02 19.96
N LEU A 397 -27.45 -3.51 19.07
CA LEU A 397 -26.59 -2.36 19.34
C LEU A 397 -27.39 -1.06 19.55
N SER A 398 -28.52 -0.90 18.86
CA SER A 398 -29.38 0.27 18.98
C SER A 398 -30.02 0.43 20.36
N LYS A 399 -30.06 -0.65 21.15
CA LYS A 399 -30.64 -0.68 22.50
C LYS A 399 -29.62 -0.29 23.59
N ILE A 400 -28.37 -0.02 23.22
CA ILE A 400 -27.29 0.36 24.13
C ILE A 400 -27.01 1.86 23.95
N ASP A 401 -27.33 2.67 24.96
CA ASP A 401 -27.17 4.13 24.89
C ASP A 401 -25.70 4.55 24.98
N ASP A 402 -24.92 3.91 25.87
CA ASP A 402 -23.52 4.22 26.07
C ASP A 402 -22.65 3.81 24.87
N ALA A 403 -21.83 4.73 24.37
CA ALA A 403 -21.03 4.52 23.17
C ALA A 403 -19.91 3.48 23.37
N ALA A 404 -19.28 3.43 24.54
CA ALA A 404 -18.20 2.50 24.82
C ALA A 404 -18.73 1.07 25.03
N GLU A 405 -19.84 0.92 25.75
CA GLU A 405 -20.53 -0.37 25.91
C GLU A 405 -21.05 -0.90 24.58
N ARG A 406 -21.62 -0.02 23.74
CA ARG A 406 -22.09 -0.39 22.39
C ARG A 406 -20.94 -0.85 21.51
N GLU A 407 -19.80 -0.17 21.55
CA GLU A 407 -18.62 -0.56 20.78
C GLU A 407 -18.06 -1.90 21.23
N LYS A 408 -18.01 -2.14 22.55
CA LYS A 408 -17.62 -3.44 23.11
C LYS A 408 -18.57 -4.55 22.67
N ALA A 409 -19.88 -4.34 22.77
CA ALA A 409 -20.89 -5.31 22.34
C ALA A 409 -20.81 -5.58 20.82
N ARG A 410 -20.50 -4.57 20.01
CA ARG A 410 -20.26 -4.73 18.56
C ARG A 410 -19.08 -5.65 18.32
N ALA A 411 -17.92 -5.36 18.93
CA ALA A 411 -16.70 -6.15 18.79
C ALA A 411 -16.92 -7.61 19.22
N GLU A 412 -17.59 -7.85 20.35
CA GLU A 412 -17.95 -9.19 20.82
C GLU A 412 -18.90 -9.90 19.84
N GLY A 413 -19.89 -9.19 19.30
CA GLY A 413 -20.86 -9.73 18.36
C GLY A 413 -20.28 -10.12 16.99
N ILE A 414 -19.23 -9.43 16.54
CA ILE A 414 -18.62 -9.70 15.22
C ILE A 414 -17.39 -10.60 15.30
N LYS A 415 -16.72 -10.73 16.46
CA LYS A 415 -15.43 -11.43 16.60
C LYS A 415 -15.44 -12.82 15.96
N GLY A 416 -16.41 -13.67 16.31
CA GLY A 416 -16.50 -15.02 15.76
C GLY A 416 -16.69 -15.03 14.24
N ARG A 417 -17.52 -14.13 13.71
CA ARG A 417 -17.76 -14.00 12.27
C ARG A 417 -16.49 -13.57 11.55
N LEU A 418 -15.82 -12.54 12.05
CA LEU A 418 -14.61 -12.00 11.46
C LEU A 418 -13.44 -13.00 11.49
N THR A 419 -13.26 -13.74 12.59
CA THR A 419 -12.25 -14.81 12.67
C THR A 419 -12.49 -15.88 11.60
N MET A 420 -13.73 -16.33 11.39
CA MET A 420 -14.03 -17.31 10.34
C MET A 420 -13.72 -16.78 8.93
N LEU A 421 -14.08 -15.53 8.63
CA LEU A 421 -13.80 -14.93 7.32
C LEU A 421 -12.30 -14.78 7.07
N MET A 422 -11.55 -14.33 8.06
CA MET A 422 -10.10 -14.19 7.93
C MET A 422 -9.41 -15.55 7.87
N GLN A 423 -9.94 -16.59 8.52
CA GLN A 423 -9.47 -17.96 8.31
C GLN A 423 -9.65 -18.41 6.85
N ASP A 424 -10.82 -18.17 6.27
CA ASP A 424 -11.08 -18.47 4.86
C ASP A 424 -10.17 -17.64 3.92
N ALA A 425 -9.91 -16.37 4.25
CA ALA A 425 -8.97 -15.52 3.51
C ALA A 425 -7.54 -16.08 3.52
N LEU A 426 -7.07 -16.60 4.65
CA LEU A 426 -5.75 -17.27 4.75
C LEU A 426 -5.69 -18.55 3.90
N ILE A 427 -6.77 -19.34 3.89
CA ILE A 427 -6.88 -20.54 3.07
C ILE A 427 -6.83 -20.17 1.59
N LEU A 428 -7.62 -19.19 1.17
CA LEU A 428 -7.66 -18.70 -0.22
C LEU A 428 -6.32 -18.10 -0.66
N ALA A 429 -5.65 -17.33 0.20
CA ALA A 429 -4.31 -16.84 -0.09
C ALA A 429 -3.33 -18.00 -0.27
N ARG A 430 -3.35 -19.02 0.61
CA ARG A 430 -2.50 -20.21 0.45
C ARG A 430 -2.81 -20.97 -0.85
N GLN A 431 -4.08 -21.07 -1.25
CA GLN A 431 -4.49 -21.67 -2.52
C GLN A 431 -4.03 -20.87 -3.75
N ASN A 432 -3.71 -19.58 -3.58
CA ASN A 432 -3.14 -18.70 -4.62
C ASN A 432 -1.61 -18.56 -4.47
N ASP A 433 -0.94 -19.56 -3.90
CA ASP A 433 0.52 -19.66 -3.79
C ASP A 433 1.21 -18.52 -3.01
N PHE A 434 0.50 -17.91 -2.05
CA PHE A 434 1.09 -16.98 -1.11
C PHE A 434 1.87 -17.69 0.01
N ASP A 435 3.01 -17.12 0.39
CA ASP A 435 3.92 -17.65 1.41
C ASP A 435 3.69 -17.05 2.79
N VAL A 436 3.20 -15.81 2.84
CA VAL A 436 2.88 -15.05 4.05
C VAL A 436 1.67 -14.17 3.80
N PHE A 437 0.86 -13.98 4.84
CA PHE A 437 -0.25 -13.05 4.87
C PHE A 437 0.03 -11.94 5.88
N ASN A 438 0.07 -10.71 5.42
CA ASN A 438 0.39 -9.52 6.21
C ASN A 438 -0.88 -8.78 6.59
N ALA A 439 -0.89 -8.20 7.78
CA ALA A 439 -1.95 -7.29 8.23
C ALA A 439 -1.32 -6.19 9.09
N LEU A 440 -1.99 -5.05 9.20
CA LEU A 440 -1.69 -4.04 10.21
C LEU A 440 -2.62 -4.24 11.42
N ASN A 441 -2.31 -3.71 12.60
CA ASN A 441 -3.26 -3.70 13.73
C ASN A 441 -4.34 -2.60 13.62
N LEU A 442 -4.73 -2.26 12.40
CA LEU A 442 -5.83 -1.35 12.09
C LEU A 442 -7.18 -2.07 12.00
N MET A 443 -8.28 -1.33 11.94
CA MET A 443 -9.64 -1.89 11.94
C MET A 443 -9.84 -2.85 13.11
N ASP A 444 -10.66 -3.88 12.91
CA ASP A 444 -10.94 -4.92 13.88
C ASP A 444 -9.91 -6.06 13.85
N ASN A 445 -8.70 -5.82 13.31
CA ASN A 445 -7.70 -6.88 13.12
C ASN A 445 -7.29 -7.53 14.45
N ALA A 446 -7.30 -6.76 15.54
CA ALA A 446 -7.03 -7.27 16.89
C ALA A 446 -8.02 -8.37 17.34
N LEU A 447 -9.22 -8.46 16.75
CA LEU A 447 -10.21 -9.47 17.12
C LEU A 447 -9.82 -10.89 16.67
N PHE A 448 -9.02 -11.02 15.60
CA PHE A 448 -8.68 -12.32 15.01
C PHE A 448 -7.17 -12.62 14.99
N THR A 449 -6.29 -11.62 15.12
CA THR A 449 -4.85 -11.81 14.91
C THR A 449 -4.23 -12.86 15.84
N GLU A 450 -4.54 -12.83 17.13
CA GLU A 450 -4.02 -13.82 18.09
C GLU A 450 -4.53 -15.23 17.77
N GLU A 451 -5.85 -15.38 17.61
CA GLU A 451 -6.51 -16.67 17.36
C GLU A 451 -6.03 -17.30 16.04
N LEU A 452 -5.86 -16.48 15.01
CA LEU A 452 -5.34 -16.89 13.71
C LEU A 452 -3.81 -16.90 13.62
N ARG A 453 -3.09 -16.71 14.74
CA ARG A 453 -1.62 -16.86 14.86
C ARG A 453 -0.82 -15.88 14.00
N PHE A 454 -1.31 -14.66 13.87
CA PHE A 454 -0.51 -13.55 13.37
C PHE A 454 0.56 -13.19 14.41
N GLY A 455 1.82 -13.24 14.01
CA GLY A 455 2.95 -12.79 14.83
C GLY A 455 3.21 -11.30 14.61
N PRO A 456 3.57 -10.53 15.65
CA PRO A 456 3.92 -9.13 15.48
C PRO A 456 5.22 -8.99 14.68
N GLY A 457 5.20 -8.13 13.66
CA GLY A 457 6.39 -7.68 12.94
C GLY A 457 7.14 -6.60 13.70
N ASP A 458 8.28 -6.18 13.18
CA ASP A 458 9.10 -5.06 13.68
C ASP A 458 8.73 -3.71 13.04
N GLY A 459 8.12 -3.75 11.85
CA GLY A 459 7.70 -2.58 11.10
C GLY A 459 6.48 -1.86 11.71
N TYR A 460 6.56 -0.53 11.67
CA TYR A 460 5.44 0.38 11.95
C TYR A 460 5.10 1.17 10.68
N LEU A 461 3.83 1.52 10.54
CA LEU A 461 3.31 2.42 9.53
C LEU A 461 2.64 3.60 10.22
N HIS A 462 3.14 4.79 9.94
CA HIS A 462 2.62 6.03 10.49
C HIS A 462 1.73 6.72 9.46
N PHE A 463 0.54 7.13 9.87
CA PHE A 463 -0.46 7.79 9.03
C PHE A 463 -0.44 9.30 9.27
N TYR A 464 -0.56 10.08 8.20
CA TYR A 464 -0.47 11.53 8.24
C TYR A 464 -1.53 12.17 7.36
N LEU A 465 -1.94 13.38 7.75
CA LEU A 465 -2.74 14.26 6.93
C LEU A 465 -1.95 15.53 6.63
N TYR A 466 -1.93 15.94 5.37
CA TYR A 466 -1.41 17.23 4.92
C TYR A 466 -2.53 18.26 4.92
N ASN A 467 -2.26 19.43 5.48
CA ASN A 467 -3.18 20.55 5.63
C ASN A 467 -4.49 20.20 6.33
N TRP A 468 -4.44 19.30 7.31
CA TRP A 468 -5.60 18.94 8.14
C TRP A 468 -5.15 18.62 9.57
N ARG A 469 -5.72 19.32 10.53
CA ARG A 469 -5.67 18.98 11.95
C ARG A 469 -6.58 17.79 12.19
N CYS A 470 -6.05 16.79 12.88
CA CYS A 470 -6.81 15.63 13.32
C CYS A 470 -6.35 15.28 14.73
N ARG A 471 -7.30 14.97 15.60
CA ARG A 471 -7.00 14.36 16.89
C ARG A 471 -6.24 13.04 16.70
N GLU A 472 -5.48 12.64 17.71
CA GLU A 472 -4.78 11.37 17.66
C GLU A 472 -5.79 10.21 17.65
N ILE A 473 -5.63 9.30 16.69
CA ILE A 473 -6.51 8.18 16.43
C ILE A 473 -5.79 6.89 16.83
N SER A 474 -6.45 6.06 17.63
CA SER A 474 -5.93 4.75 17.98
C SER A 474 -5.94 3.81 16.77
N SER A 475 -5.02 2.84 16.72
CA SER A 475 -4.82 1.99 15.54
C SER A 475 -6.12 1.30 15.08
N GLU A 476 -6.92 0.78 16.00
CA GLU A 476 -8.19 0.10 15.73
C GLU A 476 -9.27 1.01 15.13
N LYS A 477 -9.14 2.32 15.33
CA LYS A 477 -10.00 3.35 14.73
C LYS A 477 -9.51 3.85 13.38
N VAL A 478 -8.39 3.31 12.87
CA VAL A 478 -7.92 3.51 11.49
C VAL A 478 -8.58 2.49 10.57
N GLY A 479 -9.31 3.00 9.59
CA GLY A 479 -10.00 2.27 8.52
C GLY A 479 -9.42 2.49 7.14
N LEU A 480 -8.35 3.27 7.03
CA LEU A 480 -7.64 3.50 5.78
C LEU A 480 -6.52 2.48 5.61
N VAL A 481 -6.57 1.70 4.53
CA VAL A 481 -5.50 0.77 4.16
C VAL A 481 -4.76 1.32 2.94
N MET A 482 -3.46 1.56 3.11
CA MET A 482 -2.57 2.12 2.08
C MET A 482 -1.80 1.01 1.35
N LEU A 483 -1.49 1.24 0.07
CA LEU A 483 -0.86 0.26 -0.83
C LEU A 483 0.65 0.14 -0.72
#